data_AF-A0A7J6DZP5-F1
#
_entry.id   AF-A0A7J6DZP5-F1
#
_cell.length_a   1.000
_cell.length_b   1.000
_cell.length_c   1.000
_cell.angle_alpha   90.00
_cell.angle_beta   90.00
_cell.angle_gamma   90.00
#
_symmetry.space_group_name_H-M   'P 1'
#
loop_
_entity.id
_entity.type
_entity.pdbx_description
1 polymer ?
#
loop_
_entity_poly.entity_id
_entity_poly.type
_entity_poly.pdbx_seq_one_letter_code
_entity_poly.pdbx_strand_id
1 'polypeptide(L)' 'MEGTNGAIMSKKTQNLINKINNKGPYLGVVIPNLFEQNPLLNSPDYTAIDVVIDISGRRFRFGRIGDQKVVSVMTG' A
#
# COMPACT_ATOMS: atom_id res chain seq x y z
N MET A 1 11.54 11.37 24.98
CA MET A 1 10.83 10.68 23.90
C MET A 1 10.79 11.63 22.72
N GLU A 2 11.72 11.50 21.78
CA GLU A 2 11.80 12.36 20.60
C GLU A 2 10.61 12.08 19.67
N GLY A 3 9.76 13.09 19.48
CA GLY A 3 8.75 13.10 18.44
C GLY A 3 9.43 13.40 17.11
N THR A 4 9.43 12.43 16.20
CA THR A 4 9.92 12.63 14.84
C THR A 4 9.00 13.62 14.12
N ASN A 5 9.56 14.72 13.60
CA ASN A 5 8.86 15.73 12.78
C ASN A 5 8.49 15.20 11.37
N GLY A 6 7.87 14.02 11.28
CA GLY A 6 7.17 13.55 10.09
C GLY A 6 5.68 13.78 10.32
N ALA A 7 5.01 14.47 9.40
CA ALA A 7 3.59 14.88 9.45
C ALA A 7 2.74 14.09 10.46
N ILE A 8 2.14 14.78 11.45
CA ILE A 8 1.28 14.14 12.45
C ILE A 8 0.21 13.33 11.73
N MET A 9 0.37 12.01 11.78
CA MET A 9 -0.54 11.08 11.15
C MET A 9 -1.86 11.09 11.92
N SER A 10 -2.98 11.21 11.21
CA SER A 10 -4.29 11.20 11.87
C SER A 10 -4.50 9.88 12.64
N LYS A 11 -5.15 9.91 13.81
CA LYS A 11 -5.53 8.70 14.56
C LYS A 11 -6.32 7.71 13.69
N LYS A 12 -7.12 8.22 12.73
CA LYS A 12 -7.86 7.41 11.76
C LYS A 12 -6.91 6.61 10.85
N THR A 13 -5.90 7.28 10.29
CA THR A 13 -4.88 6.64 9.46
C THR A 13 -4.08 5.61 10.26
N GLN A 14 -3.69 5.94 11.49
CA GLN A 14 -2.93 5.01 12.34
C GLN A 14 -3.75 3.77 12.72
N ASN A 15 -5.03 3.94 13.04
CA ASN A 15 -5.94 2.82 13.29
C ASN A 15 -6.16 1.97 12.03
N LEU A 16 -6.23 2.57 10.85
CA LEU A 16 -6.34 1.84 9.59
C LEU A 16 -5.07 1.02 9.31
N ILE A 17 -3.89 1.60 9.53
CA ILE A 17 -2.60 0.90 9.43
C ILE A 17 -2.55 -0.30 10.38
N ASN A 18 -2.93 -0.11 11.64
CA ASN A 18 -2.96 -1.22 12.60
C ASN A 18 -3.91 -2.33 12.16
N LYS A 19 -5.12 -1.98 11.69
CA LYS A 19 -6.10 -2.95 11.19
C LYS A 19 -5.60 -3.72 9.97
N ILE A 20 -4.95 -3.04 9.01
CA ILE A 20 -4.49 -3.70 7.79
C ILE A 20 -3.24 -4.55 8.05
N ASN A 21 -2.34 -4.11 8.93
CA ASN A 21 -1.13 -4.86 9.31
C ASN A 21 -1.48 -6.20 9.96
N ASN A 22 -2.53 -6.24 10.80
CA ASN A 22 -3.05 -7.49 11.38
C ASN A 22 -3.61 -8.48 10.35
N LYS A 23 -3.87 -8.05 9.11
CA LYS A 23 -4.32 -8.91 8.01
C LYS A 23 -3.17 -9.40 7.11
N GLY A 24 -1.93 -9.01 7.38
CA GLY A 24 -0.74 -9.45 6.65
C GLY A 24 -0.36 -10.92 6.90
N PRO A 25 0.87 -11.34 6.56
CA PRO A 25 1.94 -10.54 5.94
C PRO A 25 1.62 -10.14 4.50
N TYR A 26 2.25 -9.06 4.02
CA TYR A 26 2.12 -8.58 2.64
C TYR A 26 3.49 -8.61 1.97
N LEU A 27 3.51 -8.96 0.68
CA LEU A 27 4.65 -8.72 -0.19
C LEU A 27 4.64 -7.23 -0.60
N GLY A 28 5.73 -6.53 -0.33
CA GLY A 28 5.92 -5.13 -0.74
C GLY A 28 6.35 -5.04 -2.20
N VAL A 29 5.59 -4.32 -3.01
CA VAL A 29 5.88 -4.10 -4.43
C VAL A 29 6.16 -2.61 -4.65
N VAL A 30 7.38 -2.31 -5.08
CA VAL A 30 7.78 -0.95 -5.42
C VAL A 30 7.65 -0.79 -6.93
N ILE A 31 6.81 0.15 -7.36
CA ILE A 31 6.52 0.36 -8.78
C ILE A 31 7.15 1.69 -9.21
N PRO A 32 8.11 1.70 -10.15
CA PRO A 32 8.82 2.91 -10.53
C PRO A 32 7.94 3.86 -11.33
N ASN A 33 7.07 3.36 -12.20
CA ASN A 33 6.28 4.18 -13.11
C ASN A 33 4.96 3.50 -13.52
N LEU A 34 4.11 4.24 -14.24
CA LEU A 34 2.82 3.75 -14.74
C LEU A 34 2.96 2.63 -15.79
N PHE A 35 4.06 2.63 -16.57
CA PHE A 35 4.31 1.59 -17.57
C PHE A 35 4.49 0.21 -16.92
N GLU A 36 5.10 0.15 -15.74
CA GLU A 36 5.20 -1.08 -14.95
C GLU A 36 3.94 -1.37 -14.12
N GLN A 37 3.21 -0.33 -13.73
CA GLN A 37 1.96 -0.51 -12.98
C GLN A 37 0.86 -1.16 -13.84
N ASN A 38 0.70 -0.71 -15.09
CA ASN A 38 -0.43 -1.10 -15.92
C ASN A 38 -0.48 -2.62 -16.20
N PRO A 39 0.63 -3.30 -16.56
CA PRO A 39 0.65 -4.75 -16.72
C PRO A 39 0.25 -5.50 -15.45
N LEU A 40 0.68 -5.01 -14.27
CA LEU A 40 0.31 -5.60 -12.99
C LEU A 40 -1.20 -5.46 -12.73
N LEU A 41 -1.76 -4.27 -12.90
CA LEU A 41 -3.18 -4.01 -12.64
C LEU A 41 -4.11 -4.70 -13.64
N ASN A 42 -3.65 -4.89 -14.88
CA ASN A 42 -4.40 -5.57 -15.95
C ASN A 42 -4.19 -7.09 -15.94
N SER A 43 -3.34 -7.61 -15.07
CA SER A 43 -3.16 -9.06 -14.93
C SER A 43 -4.45 -9.69 -14.40
N PRO A 44 -4.92 -10.81 -14.99
CA PRO A 44 -6.07 -11.55 -14.45
C PRO A 44 -5.83 -12.07 -13.03
N ASP A 45 -4.56 -12.22 -12.63
CA ASP A 45 -4.18 -12.67 -11.30
C ASP A 45 -4.18 -11.54 -10.26
N TYR A 46 -4.35 -10.28 -10.68
CA TYR A 46 -4.40 -9.15 -9.76
C TYR A 46 -5.83 -8.86 -9.30
N THR A 47 -6.04 -8.86 -7.99
CA THR A 47 -7.29 -8.42 -7.37
C THR A 47 -7.02 -7.25 -6.44
N ALA A 48 -7.58 -6.08 -6.78
CA ALA A 48 -7.52 -4.92 -5.90
C ALA A 48 -8.41 -5.12 -4.66
N ILE A 49 -7.91 -4.69 -3.50
CA ILE A 49 -8.73 -4.52 -2.30
C ILE A 49 -9.05 -3.03 -2.20
N ASP A 50 -10.27 -2.69 -1.80
CA ASP A 50 -10.72 -1.29 -1.62
C ASP A 50 -10.14 -0.67 -0.33
N VAL A 51 -8.82 -0.75 -0.17
CA VAL A 51 -8.05 -0.15 0.91
C VAL A 51 -6.87 0.58 0.29
N VAL A 52 -6.87 1.89 0.52
CA VAL A 52 -5.80 2.81 0.11
C VAL A 52 -5.37 3.62 1.32
N ILE A 53 -4.06 3.76 1.52
CA ILE A 53 -3.50 4.59 2.58
C ILE A 53 -2.51 5.56 1.96
N ASP A 54 -2.77 6.85 2.11
CA ASP A 54 -1.87 7.90 1.69
C ASP A 54 -0.97 8.29 2.89
N ILE A 55 0.35 8.13 2.74
CA ILE A 55 1.37 8.41 3.77
C ILE A 55 2.48 9.23 3.12
N SER A 56 2.79 10.40 3.69
CA SER A 56 3.89 11.27 3.20
C SER A 56 3.83 11.55 1.69
N GLY A 57 2.63 11.78 1.15
CA GLY A 57 2.41 12.02 -0.28
C GLY A 57 2.49 10.77 -1.18
N ARG A 58 2.66 9.58 -0.61
CA ARG A 58 2.70 8.30 -1.34
C ARG A 58 1.43 7.51 -1.10
N ARG A 59 0.92 6.91 -2.17
CA ARG A 59 -0.29 6.09 -2.16
C ARG A 59 0.05 4.61 -2.08
N PHE A 60 -0.28 3.99 -0.94
CA PHE A 60 -0.17 2.55 -0.75
C PHE A 60 -1.50 1.89 -1.12
N ARG A 61 -1.46 0.94 -2.05
CA ARG A 61 -2.63 0.17 -2.51
C ARG A 61 -2.47 -1.28 -2.08
N PHE A 62 -3.53 -1.87 -1.55
CA PHE A 62 -3.54 -3.26 -1.11
C PHE A 62 -4.27 -4.13 -2.13
N GLY A 63 -3.81 -5.36 -2.30
CA GLY A 63 -4.39 -6.29 -3.26
C GLY A 63 -3.90 -7.72 -3.05
N ARG A 64 -4.16 -8.56 -4.05
CA ARG A 64 -3.59 -9.90 -4.21
C ARG A 64 -3.02 -10.05 -5.61
N ILE A 65 -1.92 -10.80 -5.74
CA ILE A 65 -1.42 -11.36 -7.00
C ILE A 65 -1.45 -12.87 -6.81
N GLY A 66 -2.37 -13.55 -7.50
CA GLY A 66 -2.70 -14.94 -7.20
C GLY A 66 -3.05 -15.10 -5.72
N ASP A 67 -2.33 -15.97 -5.02
CA ASP A 67 -2.57 -16.22 -3.59
C ASP A 67 -1.83 -15.26 -2.64
N GLN A 68 -0.91 -14.46 -3.15
CA GLN A 68 -0.07 -13.59 -2.36
C GLN A 68 -0.77 -12.26 -2.09
N LYS A 69 -0.87 -11.86 -0.82
CA LYS A 69 -1.30 -10.51 -0.45
C LYS A 69 -0.18 -9.52 -0.77
N VAL A 70 -0.50 -8.42 -1.43
CA VAL A 70 0.47 -7.39 -1.82
C VAL A 70 0.10 -6.02 -1.28
N VAL A 71 1.13 -5.23 -1.00
CA VAL A 71 1.03 -3.78 -0.84
C VAL A 71 1.94 -3.14 -1.87
N SER A 72 1.37 -2.29 -2.73
CA SER A 72 2.12 -1.61 -3.79
C SER A 72 2.20 -0.11 -3.53
N VAL A 73 3.35 0.49 -3.82
CA VAL A 73 3.58 1.94 -3.77
C VAL A 73 4.35 2.39 -5.00
N MET A 74 3.96 3.54 -5.56
CA MET A 74 4.70 4.15 -6.67
C MET A 74 5.81 5.05 -6.14
N THR A 75 7.02 4.93 -6.70
CA THR A 75 8.15 5.78 -6.28
C THR A 75 8.21 7.13 -6.98
N GLY A 76 7.72 7.21 -8.22
CA GLY A 76 7.86 8.38 -9.10
C GLY A 76 9.14 8.30 -9.92
#